data_AF-A0A024VSA5-F1
#
_entry.id   AF-A0A024VSA5-F1
#
_cell.length_a   1.000
_cell.length_b   1.000
_cell.length_c   1.000
_cell.angle_alpha   90.00
_cell.angle_beta   90.00
_cell.angle_gamma   90.00
#
_symmetry.space_group_name_H-M   'P 1'
#
loop_
_entity.id
_entity.type
_entity.pdbx_description
1 polymer ?
#
loop_
_entity_poly.entity_id
_entity_poly.type
_entity_poly.pdbx_seq_one_letter_code
_entity_poly.pdbx_strand_id
1 'polypeptide(L)'
;MRFVIVDDNLQKEIKVANKGKEEYNKKKKDIVTKIDCFQSDIDKLENERRSILDDIEKKQKHKKELKVNAQNMKKQIGFENEEDIEKKIREIENKLMTSTISIKEEKLLINQIQALNKNKPLLSSYSKIENEASKYDDETIVPLKSKMDSIREKINKLRNEKKMERNKLKELQNSYQEKNNKLNELNNLRDNYSKKMNHYFMERRSITVEMEEKKQQYRSFKLNQLQAKQQKIKEDRERKNLELEKQSLEKKLEDIDVLPYREELALIENMLAYLKKLQEEFKLEESKKQQNAAKKINGEVETNENKDDNKTKNENNNKKAKSKKDKQKTFKLDMNILCYFVTAGINPPVSFDEIDSCIQKLHEKKDMYEQKRDESVKNVETRREDLTNKIKGKKKKKKKKKKKKKKKKKNIYIYMMHVVYLLFA
;
A
#
# COMPACT_ATOMS: atom_id res chain seq x y z
N MET A 1 6.03 -19.72 -9.14
CA MET A 1 6.62 -20.03 -10.46
C MET A 1 5.84 -21.09 -11.22
N ARG A 2 5.65 -22.33 -10.70
CA ARG A 2 4.91 -23.39 -11.43
C ARG A 2 3.49 -22.98 -11.88
N PHE A 3 2.68 -22.35 -11.03
CA PHE A 3 1.32 -21.92 -11.39
C PHE A 3 1.27 -20.81 -12.47
N VAL A 4 2.26 -19.92 -12.48
CA VAL A 4 2.34 -18.80 -13.45
C VAL A 4 2.63 -19.34 -14.85
N ILE A 5 3.58 -20.28 -14.96
CA ILE A 5 3.94 -20.92 -16.23
C ILE A 5 2.75 -21.73 -16.81
N VAL A 6 1.97 -22.38 -15.93
CA VAL A 6 0.78 -23.14 -16.34
C VAL A 6 -0.35 -22.22 -16.82
N ASP A 7 -0.59 -21.08 -16.15
CA ASP A 7 -1.59 -20.09 -16.58
C ASP A 7 -1.19 -19.44 -17.93
N ASP A 8 0.08 -19.10 -18.12
CA ASP A 8 0.58 -18.53 -19.38
C ASP A 8 0.44 -19.51 -20.56
N ASN A 9 0.67 -20.81 -20.33
CA ASN A 9 0.48 -21.85 -21.35
C ASN A 9 -1.01 -22.07 -21.67
N LEU A 10 -1.87 -22.13 -20.65
CA LEU A 10 -3.33 -22.20 -20.82
C LEU A 10 -3.86 -21.00 -21.62
N GLN A 11 -3.38 -19.80 -21.34
CA GLN A 11 -3.77 -18.59 -22.07
C GLN A 11 -3.37 -18.63 -23.54
N LYS A 12 -2.21 -19.21 -23.88
CA LYS A 12 -1.80 -19.41 -25.27
C LYS A 12 -2.72 -20.40 -25.99
N GLU A 13 -3.06 -21.52 -25.34
CA GLU A 13 -3.98 -22.52 -25.90
C GLU A 13 -5.40 -21.95 -26.12
N ILE A 14 -5.92 -21.20 -25.15
CA ILE A 14 -7.21 -20.49 -25.24
C ILE A 14 -7.22 -19.48 -26.39
N LYS A 15 -6.13 -18.72 -26.57
CA LYS A 15 -6.00 -17.76 -27.68
C LYS A 15 -5.98 -18.44 -29.04
N VAL A 16 -5.31 -19.58 -29.18
CA VAL A 16 -5.28 -20.36 -30.42
C VAL A 16 -6.67 -20.93 -30.73
N ALA A 17 -7.34 -21.50 -29.72
CA ALA A 17 -8.67 -22.08 -29.87
C ALA A 17 -9.77 -21.05 -30.24
N ASN A 18 -9.65 -19.81 -29.74
CA ASN A 18 -10.63 -18.75 -30.02
C ASN A 18 -10.61 -18.20 -31.47
N LYS A 19 -9.52 -18.36 -32.22
CA LYS A 19 -9.38 -17.78 -33.57
C LYS A 19 -10.33 -18.40 -34.62
N GLY A 20 -10.95 -19.56 -34.35
CA GLY A 20 -11.78 -20.27 -35.31
C GLY A 20 -13.23 -19.79 -35.48
N LYS A 21 -13.69 -18.82 -34.67
CA LYS A 21 -15.11 -18.41 -34.64
C LYS A 21 -15.58 -17.73 -35.93
N GLU A 22 -14.79 -16.82 -36.47
CA GLU A 22 -15.14 -16.09 -37.70
C GLU A 22 -15.18 -17.01 -38.92
N GLU A 23 -14.18 -17.92 -39.02
CA GLU A 23 -14.11 -18.90 -40.09
C GLU A 23 -15.28 -19.89 -40.05
N TYR A 24 -15.67 -20.35 -38.84
CA TYR A 24 -16.86 -21.17 -38.64
C TYR A 24 -18.13 -20.45 -39.09
N ASN A 25 -18.32 -19.19 -38.69
CA ASN A 25 -19.49 -18.41 -39.05
C ASN A 25 -19.58 -18.19 -40.57
N LYS A 26 -18.45 -17.94 -41.23
CA LYS A 26 -18.38 -17.82 -42.70
C LYS A 26 -18.78 -19.13 -43.37
N LYS A 27 -18.14 -20.26 -43.00
CA LYS A 27 -18.47 -21.59 -43.55
C LYS A 27 -19.93 -21.98 -43.30
N LYS A 28 -20.46 -21.69 -42.11
CA LYS A 28 -21.87 -21.91 -41.77
C LYS A 28 -22.79 -21.11 -42.69
N LYS A 29 -22.51 -19.82 -42.87
CA LYS A 29 -23.30 -18.94 -43.75
C LYS A 29 -23.28 -19.44 -45.20
N ASP A 30 -22.11 -19.84 -45.70
CA ASP A 30 -21.96 -20.35 -47.07
C ASP A 30 -22.78 -21.64 -47.27
N ILE A 31 -22.73 -22.58 -46.33
CA ILE A 31 -23.50 -23.84 -46.42
C ILE A 31 -25.00 -23.56 -46.32
N VAL A 32 -25.44 -22.69 -45.41
CA VAL A 32 -26.86 -22.32 -45.30
C VAL A 32 -27.36 -21.67 -46.58
N THR A 33 -26.60 -20.75 -47.15
CA THR A 33 -26.95 -20.10 -48.42
C THR A 33 -27.11 -21.14 -49.54
N LYS A 34 -26.21 -22.13 -49.63
CA LYS A 34 -26.34 -23.24 -50.60
C LYS A 34 -27.59 -24.08 -50.37
N ILE A 35 -27.93 -24.40 -49.12
CA ILE A 35 -29.14 -25.15 -48.77
C ILE A 35 -30.40 -24.38 -49.20
N ASP A 36 -30.40 -23.06 -49.01
CA ASP A 36 -31.52 -22.19 -49.38
C ASP A 36 -31.64 -22.06 -50.91
N CYS A 37 -30.53 -21.94 -51.62
CA CYS A 37 -30.51 -22.00 -53.10
C CYS A 37 -31.11 -23.31 -53.62
N PHE A 38 -30.66 -24.46 -53.08
CA PHE A 38 -31.23 -25.76 -53.46
C PHE A 38 -32.72 -25.86 -53.15
N GLN A 39 -33.18 -25.32 -52.02
CA GLN A 39 -34.60 -25.30 -51.70
C GLN A 39 -35.39 -24.46 -52.71
N SER A 40 -34.91 -23.27 -53.05
CA SER A 40 -35.54 -22.40 -54.05
C SER A 40 -35.63 -23.09 -55.42
N ASP A 41 -34.59 -23.79 -55.85
CA ASP A 41 -34.60 -24.49 -57.14
C ASP A 41 -35.50 -25.74 -57.12
N ILE A 42 -35.58 -26.45 -55.99
CA ILE A 42 -36.57 -27.52 -55.80
C ILE A 42 -37.98 -26.96 -55.90
N ASP A 43 -38.28 -25.84 -55.24
CA ASP A 43 -39.62 -25.23 -55.25
C ASP A 43 -40.03 -24.77 -56.65
N LYS A 44 -39.10 -24.18 -57.43
CA LYS A 44 -39.34 -23.81 -58.84
C LYS A 44 -39.69 -25.04 -59.68
N LEU A 45 -38.88 -26.10 -59.59
CA LEU A 45 -39.12 -27.35 -60.33
C LEU A 45 -40.40 -28.06 -59.88
N GLU A 46 -40.76 -28.00 -58.59
CA GLU A 46 -42.03 -28.54 -58.11
C GLU A 46 -43.23 -27.75 -58.62
N ASN A 47 -43.11 -26.43 -58.76
CA ASN A 47 -44.13 -25.59 -59.40
C ASN A 47 -44.28 -25.94 -60.90
N GLU A 48 -43.19 -26.08 -61.64
CA GLU A 48 -43.21 -26.51 -63.04
C GLU A 48 -43.83 -27.90 -63.19
N ARG A 49 -43.47 -28.84 -62.31
CA ARG A 49 -44.05 -30.19 -62.28
C ARG A 49 -45.56 -30.16 -62.02
N ARG A 50 -46.03 -29.29 -61.12
CA ARG A 50 -47.47 -29.10 -60.85
C ARG A 50 -48.20 -28.54 -62.07
N SER A 51 -47.66 -27.50 -62.70
CA SER A 51 -48.23 -26.92 -63.92
C SER A 51 -48.34 -27.96 -65.04
N ILE A 52 -47.31 -28.79 -65.25
CA ILE A 52 -47.34 -29.83 -66.28
C ILE A 52 -48.38 -30.92 -65.94
N LEU A 53 -48.55 -31.26 -64.65
CA LEU A 53 -49.59 -32.20 -64.23
C LEU A 53 -50.99 -31.67 -64.53
N ASP A 54 -51.24 -30.38 -64.22
CA ASP A 54 -52.52 -29.73 -64.51
C ASP A 54 -52.79 -29.68 -66.02
N ASP A 55 -51.76 -29.42 -66.84
CA ASP A 55 -51.86 -29.43 -68.30
C ASP A 55 -52.13 -30.83 -68.85
N ILE A 56 -51.48 -31.86 -68.29
CA ILE A 56 -51.77 -33.26 -68.65
C ILE A 56 -53.24 -33.59 -68.32
N GLU A 57 -53.74 -33.18 -67.15
CA GLU A 57 -55.13 -33.44 -66.76
C GLU A 57 -56.13 -32.76 -67.71
N LYS A 58 -55.90 -31.49 -68.06
CA LYS A 58 -56.72 -30.76 -69.03
C LYS A 58 -56.71 -31.44 -70.40
N LYS A 59 -55.53 -31.83 -70.90
CA LYS A 59 -55.41 -32.53 -72.19
C LYS A 59 -56.07 -33.90 -72.17
N GLN A 60 -56.00 -34.63 -71.06
CA GLN A 60 -56.73 -35.90 -70.90
C GLN A 60 -58.24 -35.71 -70.90
N LYS A 61 -58.76 -34.64 -70.27
CA LYS A 61 -60.19 -34.28 -70.34
C LYS A 61 -60.61 -33.97 -71.78
N HIS A 62 -59.86 -33.13 -72.49
CA HIS A 62 -60.11 -32.82 -73.91
C HIS A 62 -60.12 -34.07 -74.79
N LYS A 63 -59.18 -35.00 -74.57
CA LYS A 63 -59.18 -36.28 -75.29
C LYS A 63 -60.45 -37.10 -75.03
N LYS A 64 -60.93 -37.14 -73.79
CA LYS A 64 -62.18 -37.85 -73.46
C LYS A 64 -63.36 -37.22 -74.18
N GLU A 65 -63.42 -35.88 -74.24
CA GLU A 65 -64.43 -35.14 -75.00
C GLU A 65 -64.35 -35.45 -76.50
N LEU A 66 -63.17 -35.41 -77.11
CA LEU A 66 -62.97 -35.80 -78.52
C LEU A 66 -63.43 -37.24 -78.80
N LYS A 67 -63.10 -38.19 -77.91
CA LYS A 67 -63.56 -39.59 -78.04
C LYS A 67 -65.07 -39.72 -77.92
N VAL A 68 -65.70 -39.01 -76.98
CA VAL A 68 -67.16 -39.01 -76.83
C VAL A 68 -67.82 -38.38 -78.06
N ASN A 69 -67.27 -37.29 -78.58
CA ASN A 69 -67.75 -36.64 -79.80
C ASN A 69 -67.63 -37.57 -81.01
N ALA A 70 -66.48 -38.22 -81.20
CA ALA A 70 -66.29 -39.24 -82.24
C ALA A 70 -67.32 -40.36 -82.10
N GLN A 71 -67.52 -40.92 -80.90
CA GLN A 71 -68.50 -41.98 -80.66
C GLN A 71 -69.94 -41.54 -80.94
N ASN A 72 -70.31 -40.31 -80.57
CA ASN A 72 -71.64 -39.77 -80.84
C ASN A 72 -71.87 -39.57 -82.34
N MET A 73 -70.87 -39.05 -83.07
CA MET A 73 -70.93 -38.93 -84.54
C MET A 73 -71.00 -40.31 -85.20
N LYS A 74 -70.23 -41.30 -84.74
CA LYS A 74 -70.31 -42.69 -85.21
C LYS A 74 -71.73 -43.25 -85.08
N LYS A 75 -72.36 -43.06 -83.90
CA LYS A 75 -73.74 -43.50 -83.65
C LYS A 75 -74.75 -42.79 -84.54
N GLN A 76 -74.56 -41.51 -84.83
CA GLN A 76 -75.43 -40.73 -85.72
C GLN A 76 -75.30 -41.15 -87.19
N ILE A 77 -74.10 -41.48 -87.66
CA ILE A 77 -73.86 -41.85 -89.05
C ILE A 77 -74.38 -43.26 -89.34
N GLY A 78 -74.12 -44.23 -88.45
CA GLY A 78 -74.63 -45.61 -88.57
C GLY A 78 -74.04 -46.44 -89.72
N PHE A 79 -73.03 -45.91 -90.42
CA PHE A 79 -72.30 -46.56 -91.52
C PHE A 79 -70.79 -46.45 -91.27
N GLU A 80 -70.03 -47.47 -91.68
CA GLU A 80 -68.60 -47.56 -91.42
C GLU A 80 -67.75 -46.90 -92.53
N ASN A 81 -68.17 -47.01 -93.80
CA ASN A 81 -67.44 -46.46 -94.95
C ASN A 81 -68.34 -45.61 -95.86
N GLU A 82 -67.73 -44.63 -96.55
CA GLU A 82 -68.44 -43.81 -97.56
C GLU A 82 -68.97 -44.67 -98.72
N GLU A 83 -68.23 -45.73 -99.07
CA GLU A 83 -68.63 -46.69 -100.11
C GLU A 83 -69.92 -47.45 -99.76
N ASP A 84 -70.16 -47.72 -98.48
CA ASP A 84 -71.35 -48.44 -98.02
C ASP A 84 -72.61 -47.57 -98.09
N ILE A 85 -72.44 -46.26 -97.85
CA ILE A 85 -73.49 -45.26 -98.06
C ILE A 85 -73.85 -45.19 -99.56
N GLU A 86 -72.85 -45.16 -100.44
CA GLU A 86 -73.06 -45.09 -101.90
C GLU A 86 -73.68 -46.36 -102.48
N LYS A 87 -73.29 -47.55 -101.99
CA LYS A 87 -73.93 -48.81 -102.39
C LYS A 87 -75.40 -48.80 -102.01
N LYS A 88 -75.74 -48.35 -100.81
CA LYS A 88 -77.11 -48.29 -100.32
C LYS A 88 -77.96 -47.25 -101.05
N ILE A 89 -77.36 -46.10 -101.42
CA ILE A 89 -78.01 -45.12 -102.29
C ILE A 89 -78.32 -45.75 -103.65
N ARG A 90 -77.34 -46.41 -104.30
CA ARG A 90 -77.53 -47.09 -105.59
C ARG A 90 -78.60 -48.19 -105.52
N GLU A 91 -78.65 -48.97 -104.45
CA GLU A 91 -79.70 -49.98 -104.25
C GLU A 91 -81.10 -49.37 -104.15
N ILE A 92 -81.23 -48.23 -103.44
CA ILE A 92 -82.52 -47.53 -103.32
C ILE A 92 -82.91 -46.89 -104.66
N GLU A 93 -81.97 -46.28 -105.38
CA GLU A 93 -82.19 -45.72 -106.71
C GLU A 93 -82.63 -46.80 -107.72
N ASN A 94 -81.96 -47.96 -107.71
CA ASN A 94 -82.34 -49.09 -108.56
C ASN A 94 -83.75 -49.59 -108.23
N LYS A 95 -84.12 -49.68 -106.94
CA LYS A 95 -85.49 -50.04 -106.53
C LYS A 95 -86.51 -49.01 -107.01
N LEU A 96 -86.22 -47.71 -106.90
CA LEU A 96 -87.09 -46.64 -107.40
C LEU A 96 -87.31 -46.73 -108.91
N MET A 97 -86.27 -47.10 -109.68
CA MET A 97 -86.34 -47.17 -111.15
C MET A 97 -87.00 -48.44 -111.70
N THR A 98 -86.97 -49.56 -110.95
CA THR A 98 -87.35 -50.88 -111.48
C THR A 98 -88.61 -51.49 -110.86
N SER A 99 -89.14 -50.91 -109.78
CA SER A 99 -90.31 -51.46 -109.07
C SER A 99 -91.50 -50.51 -109.07
N THR A 100 -92.72 -51.07 -109.16
CA THR A 100 -93.98 -50.33 -109.01
C THR A 100 -94.32 -50.23 -107.52
N ILE A 101 -93.93 -49.13 -106.89
CA ILE A 101 -94.15 -48.85 -105.46
C ILE A 101 -95.20 -47.75 -105.29
N SER A 102 -95.84 -47.70 -104.11
CA SER A 102 -96.80 -46.64 -103.85
C SER A 102 -96.10 -45.28 -103.68
N ILE A 103 -96.81 -44.18 -103.99
CA ILE A 103 -96.30 -42.80 -103.85
C ILE A 103 -95.82 -42.52 -102.40
N LYS A 104 -96.44 -43.18 -101.40
CA LYS A 104 -96.02 -43.08 -99.99
C LYS A 104 -94.65 -43.73 -99.75
N GLU A 105 -94.40 -44.89 -100.33
CA GLU A 105 -93.13 -45.61 -100.22
C GLU A 105 -92.03 -44.94 -101.04
N GLU A 106 -92.34 -44.45 -102.22
CA GLU A 106 -91.43 -43.66 -103.07
C GLU A 106 -90.89 -42.44 -102.31
N LYS A 107 -91.78 -41.70 -101.63
CA LYS A 107 -91.39 -40.55 -100.80
C LYS A 107 -90.51 -40.95 -99.61
N LEU A 108 -90.73 -42.13 -99.01
CA LEU A 108 -89.89 -42.65 -97.93
C LEU A 108 -88.47 -42.99 -98.43
N LEU A 109 -88.35 -43.63 -99.59
CA LEU A 109 -87.06 -43.97 -100.20
C LEU A 109 -86.27 -42.73 -100.62
N ILE A 110 -86.93 -41.71 -101.18
CA ILE A 110 -86.31 -40.42 -101.52
C ILE A 110 -85.81 -39.72 -100.25
N ASN A 111 -86.60 -39.71 -99.17
CA ASN A 111 -86.17 -39.14 -97.88
C ASN A 111 -84.98 -39.91 -97.30
N GLN A 112 -84.89 -41.23 -97.49
CA GLN A 112 -83.73 -42.02 -97.10
C GLN A 112 -82.47 -41.65 -97.90
N ILE A 113 -82.56 -41.47 -99.23
CA ILE A 113 -81.42 -40.99 -100.04
C ILE A 113 -80.94 -39.61 -99.55
N GLN A 114 -81.87 -38.69 -99.27
CA GLN A 114 -81.51 -37.36 -98.74
C GLN A 114 -80.83 -37.45 -97.38
N ALA A 115 -81.27 -38.35 -96.49
CA ALA A 115 -80.61 -38.59 -95.20
C ALA A 115 -79.21 -39.19 -95.37
N LEU A 116 -79.05 -40.18 -96.26
CA LEU A 116 -77.77 -40.81 -96.56
C LEU A 116 -76.75 -39.82 -97.16
N ASN A 117 -77.18 -38.95 -98.06
CA ASN A 117 -76.34 -37.89 -98.63
C ASN A 117 -75.89 -36.86 -97.57
N LYS A 118 -76.73 -36.55 -96.57
CA LYS A 118 -76.35 -35.70 -95.43
C LYS A 118 -75.33 -36.37 -94.49
N ASN A 119 -75.36 -37.71 -94.40
CA ASN A 119 -74.44 -38.48 -93.54
C ASN A 119 -73.03 -38.59 -94.13
N LYS A 120 -72.86 -38.46 -95.45
CA LYS A 120 -71.56 -38.56 -96.13
C LYS A 120 -70.51 -37.54 -95.63
N PRO A 121 -70.76 -36.21 -95.61
CA PRO A 121 -69.78 -35.25 -95.07
C PRO A 121 -69.53 -35.43 -93.57
N LEU A 122 -70.51 -35.95 -92.82
CA LEU A 122 -70.35 -36.26 -91.40
C LEU A 122 -69.34 -37.40 -91.19
N LEU A 123 -69.28 -38.39 -92.09
CA LEU A 123 -68.30 -39.48 -92.03
C LEU A 123 -66.86 -39.02 -92.22
N SER A 124 -66.62 -38.10 -93.17
CA SER A 124 -65.32 -37.45 -93.33
C SER A 124 -64.92 -36.67 -92.08
N SER A 125 -65.87 -35.94 -91.46
CA SER A 125 -65.60 -35.21 -90.21
C SER A 125 -65.34 -36.15 -89.02
N TYR A 126 -66.06 -37.27 -88.94
CA TYR A 126 -65.83 -38.32 -87.94
C TYR A 126 -64.42 -38.91 -88.08
N SER A 127 -64.01 -39.28 -89.29
CA SER A 127 -62.67 -39.84 -89.54
C SER A 127 -61.56 -38.87 -89.11
N LYS A 128 -61.73 -37.56 -89.33
CA LYS A 128 -60.79 -36.55 -88.84
C LYS A 128 -60.71 -36.50 -87.32
N ILE A 129 -61.87 -36.45 -86.64
CA ILE A 129 -61.93 -36.39 -85.17
C ILE A 129 -61.42 -37.69 -84.54
N GLU A 130 -61.69 -38.85 -85.14
CA GLU A 130 -61.20 -40.14 -84.67
C GLU A 130 -59.67 -40.26 -84.81
N ASN A 131 -59.13 -39.82 -85.95
CA ASN A 131 -57.69 -39.78 -86.17
C ASN A 131 -56.99 -38.80 -85.21
N GLU A 132 -57.59 -37.62 -85.00
CA GLU A 132 -57.10 -36.64 -84.03
C GLU A 132 -57.12 -37.24 -82.61
N ALA A 133 -58.23 -37.83 -82.18
CA ALA A 133 -58.36 -38.44 -80.85
C ALA A 133 -57.40 -39.62 -80.62
N SER A 134 -57.03 -40.35 -81.68
CA SER A 134 -56.11 -41.49 -81.63
C SER A 134 -54.65 -41.04 -81.48
N LYS A 135 -54.23 -40.02 -82.25
CA LYS A 135 -52.85 -39.47 -82.21
C LYS A 135 -52.61 -38.49 -81.06
N TYR A 136 -53.68 -37.97 -80.44
CA TYR A 136 -53.62 -36.94 -79.41
C TYR A 136 -52.70 -37.28 -78.22
N ASP A 137 -52.65 -38.54 -77.79
CA ASP A 137 -51.78 -38.98 -76.69
C ASP A 137 -50.30 -38.83 -77.04
N ASP A 138 -49.91 -39.35 -78.20
CA ASP A 138 -48.51 -39.43 -78.63
C ASP A 138 -47.95 -38.04 -78.91
N GLU A 139 -48.76 -37.16 -79.52
CA GLU A 139 -48.32 -35.82 -79.88
C GLU A 139 -48.31 -34.85 -78.68
N THR A 140 -49.24 -35.00 -77.73
CA THR A 140 -49.45 -33.97 -76.71
C THR A 140 -49.18 -34.40 -75.28
N ILE A 141 -49.45 -35.66 -74.92
CA ILE A 141 -49.38 -36.15 -73.54
C ILE A 141 -48.03 -36.82 -73.26
N VAL A 142 -47.54 -37.66 -74.19
CA VAL A 142 -46.25 -38.35 -74.04
C VAL A 142 -45.07 -37.37 -73.86
N PRO A 143 -44.96 -36.26 -74.63
CA PRO A 143 -43.89 -35.29 -74.42
C PRO A 143 -43.98 -34.58 -73.06
N LEU A 144 -45.19 -34.30 -72.56
CA LEU A 144 -45.38 -33.70 -71.23
C LEU A 144 -44.98 -34.67 -70.11
N LYS A 145 -45.29 -35.96 -70.24
CA LYS A 145 -44.85 -37.00 -69.31
C LYS A 145 -43.32 -37.10 -69.26
N SER A 146 -42.67 -37.13 -70.43
CA SER A 146 -41.19 -37.15 -70.51
C SER A 146 -40.57 -35.91 -69.85
N LYS A 147 -41.10 -34.71 -70.09
CA LYS A 147 -40.67 -33.48 -69.39
C LYS A 147 -40.86 -33.61 -67.88
N MET A 148 -42.00 -34.10 -67.41
CA MET A 148 -42.27 -34.31 -65.99
C MET A 148 -41.27 -35.28 -65.35
N ASP A 149 -40.92 -36.39 -66.01
CA ASP A 149 -39.96 -37.35 -65.49
C ASP A 149 -38.54 -36.75 -65.41
N SER A 150 -38.14 -35.95 -66.41
CA SER A 150 -36.87 -35.20 -66.35
C SER A 150 -36.82 -34.22 -65.18
N ILE A 151 -37.95 -33.56 -64.85
CA ILE A 151 -38.05 -32.67 -63.70
C ILE A 151 -37.97 -33.45 -62.39
N ARG A 152 -38.62 -34.62 -62.30
CA ARG A 152 -38.52 -35.50 -61.12
C ARG A 152 -37.09 -35.93 -60.85
N GLU A 153 -36.35 -36.31 -61.88
CA GLU A 153 -34.92 -36.67 -61.74
C GLU A 153 -34.09 -35.49 -61.24
N LYS A 154 -34.30 -34.28 -61.78
CA LYS A 154 -33.63 -33.05 -61.32
C LYS A 154 -33.94 -32.75 -59.86
N ILE A 155 -35.22 -32.84 -59.45
CA ILE A 155 -35.64 -32.65 -58.06
C ILE A 155 -34.94 -33.66 -57.14
N ASN A 156 -34.89 -34.93 -57.53
CA ASN A 156 -34.23 -35.97 -56.73
C ASN A 156 -32.71 -35.71 -56.58
N LYS A 157 -32.03 -35.25 -57.65
CA LYS A 157 -30.63 -34.84 -57.59
C LYS A 157 -30.42 -33.69 -56.61
N LEU A 158 -31.20 -32.61 -56.73
CA LEU A 158 -31.12 -31.46 -55.82
C LEU A 158 -31.44 -31.82 -54.37
N ARG A 159 -32.40 -32.73 -54.12
CA ARG A 159 -32.70 -33.24 -52.77
C ARG A 159 -31.52 -33.99 -52.16
N ASN A 160 -30.82 -34.80 -52.96
CA ASN A 160 -29.62 -35.51 -52.52
C ASN A 160 -28.49 -34.52 -52.22
N GLU A 161 -28.23 -33.56 -53.09
CA GLU A 161 -27.20 -32.51 -52.87
C GLU A 161 -27.50 -31.67 -51.62
N LYS A 162 -28.76 -31.27 -51.44
CA LYS A 162 -29.22 -30.57 -50.23
C LYS A 162 -29.02 -31.41 -48.97
N LYS A 163 -29.26 -32.73 -49.03
CA LYS A 163 -28.99 -33.65 -47.91
C LYS A 163 -27.50 -33.69 -47.58
N MET A 164 -26.63 -33.72 -48.60
CA MET A 164 -25.18 -33.69 -48.41
C MET A 164 -24.70 -32.38 -47.76
N GLU A 165 -25.18 -31.22 -48.23
CA GLU A 165 -24.84 -29.92 -47.60
C GLU A 165 -25.39 -29.82 -46.16
N ARG A 166 -26.59 -30.36 -45.88
CA ARG A 166 -27.12 -30.46 -44.51
C ARG A 166 -26.24 -31.33 -43.60
N ASN A 167 -25.68 -32.42 -44.13
CA ASN A 167 -24.76 -33.26 -43.36
C ASN A 167 -23.45 -32.51 -43.08
N LYS A 168 -22.88 -31.81 -44.07
CA LYS A 168 -21.71 -30.93 -43.86
C LYS A 168 -21.97 -29.87 -42.79
N LEU A 169 -23.17 -29.28 -42.77
CA LEU A 169 -23.57 -28.32 -41.73
C LEU A 169 -23.57 -28.96 -40.34
N LYS A 170 -24.12 -30.17 -40.19
CA LYS A 170 -24.12 -30.90 -38.93
C LYS A 170 -22.71 -31.25 -38.46
N GLU A 171 -21.85 -31.75 -39.36
CA GLU A 171 -20.44 -32.04 -39.06
C GLU A 171 -19.69 -30.79 -38.61
N LEU A 172 -19.90 -29.67 -39.32
CA LEU A 172 -19.30 -28.38 -38.96
C LEU A 172 -19.77 -27.90 -37.57
N GLN A 173 -21.06 -28.06 -37.27
CA GLN A 173 -21.63 -27.73 -35.96
C GLN A 173 -21.05 -28.59 -34.84
N ASN A 174 -21.00 -29.91 -35.03
CA ASN A 174 -20.44 -30.85 -34.06
C ASN A 174 -18.96 -30.57 -33.79
N SER A 175 -18.15 -30.40 -34.84
CA SER A 175 -16.72 -30.07 -34.69
C SER A 175 -16.51 -28.73 -33.97
N TYR A 176 -17.34 -27.73 -34.24
CA TYR A 176 -17.28 -26.46 -33.54
C TYR A 176 -17.69 -26.59 -32.07
N GLN A 177 -18.74 -27.37 -31.79
CA GLN A 177 -19.21 -27.63 -30.43
C GLN A 177 -18.15 -28.37 -29.60
N GLU A 178 -17.49 -29.39 -30.15
CA GLU A 178 -16.38 -30.10 -29.50
C GLU A 178 -15.22 -29.16 -29.17
N LYS A 179 -14.80 -28.33 -30.12
CA LYS A 179 -13.77 -27.30 -29.90
C LYS A 179 -14.17 -26.30 -28.82
N ASN A 180 -15.43 -25.88 -28.81
CA ASN A 180 -15.94 -24.93 -27.84
C ASN A 180 -16.07 -25.56 -26.43
N ASN A 181 -16.46 -26.83 -26.34
CA ASN A 181 -16.49 -27.56 -25.07
C ASN A 181 -15.09 -27.67 -24.48
N LYS A 182 -14.09 -28.07 -25.30
CA LYS A 182 -12.69 -28.12 -24.88
C LYS A 182 -12.16 -26.74 -24.45
N LEU A 183 -12.55 -25.68 -25.17
CA LEU A 183 -12.22 -24.31 -24.79
C LEU A 183 -12.83 -23.93 -23.43
N ASN A 184 -14.08 -24.31 -23.17
CA ASN A 184 -14.74 -24.08 -21.90
C ASN A 184 -14.06 -24.83 -20.75
N GLU A 185 -13.64 -26.08 -20.98
CA GLU A 185 -12.84 -26.85 -20.01
C GLU A 185 -11.51 -26.16 -19.68
N LEU A 186 -10.79 -25.68 -20.70
CA LEU A 186 -9.53 -24.93 -20.50
C LEU A 186 -9.76 -23.62 -19.75
N ASN A 187 -10.84 -22.89 -20.05
CA ASN A 187 -11.22 -21.68 -19.31
C ASN A 187 -11.54 -21.99 -17.85
N ASN A 188 -12.30 -23.06 -17.58
CA ASN A 188 -12.61 -23.49 -16.21
C ASN A 188 -11.34 -23.87 -15.43
N LEU A 189 -10.40 -24.58 -16.07
CA LEU A 189 -9.10 -24.90 -15.48
C LEU A 189 -8.30 -23.63 -15.15
N ARG A 190 -8.23 -22.69 -16.09
CA ARG A 190 -7.57 -21.39 -15.90
C ARG A 190 -8.18 -20.63 -14.71
N ASP A 191 -9.50 -20.51 -14.65
CA ASP A 191 -10.18 -19.80 -13.57
C ASP A 191 -9.94 -20.47 -12.21
N ASN A 192 -9.91 -21.80 -12.17
CA ASN A 192 -9.58 -22.56 -10.97
C ASN A 192 -8.14 -22.33 -10.51
N TYR A 193 -7.16 -22.34 -11.43
CA TYR A 193 -5.76 -22.04 -11.09
C TYR A 193 -5.59 -20.58 -10.66
N SER A 194 -6.26 -19.64 -11.32
CA SER A 194 -6.23 -18.22 -10.96
C SER A 194 -6.80 -17.99 -9.56
N LYS A 195 -7.93 -18.62 -9.21
CA LYS A 195 -8.50 -18.59 -7.85
C LYS A 195 -7.53 -19.13 -6.80
N LYS A 196 -6.94 -20.31 -7.05
CA LYS A 196 -5.94 -20.92 -6.14
C LYS A 196 -4.72 -20.01 -5.97
N MET A 197 -4.24 -19.42 -7.07
CA MET A 197 -3.09 -18.53 -7.04
C MET A 197 -3.39 -17.25 -6.24
N ASN A 198 -4.55 -16.62 -6.45
CA ASN A 198 -4.98 -15.45 -5.69
C ASN A 198 -5.14 -15.76 -4.21
N HIS A 199 -5.70 -16.93 -3.87
CA HIS A 199 -5.80 -17.38 -2.48
C HIS A 199 -4.44 -17.46 -1.79
N TYR A 200 -3.45 -18.14 -2.39
CA TYR A 200 -2.09 -18.20 -1.84
C TYR A 200 -1.41 -16.83 -1.75
N PHE A 201 -1.67 -15.92 -2.70
CA PHE A 201 -1.15 -14.56 -2.61
C PHE A 201 -1.78 -13.76 -1.47
N MET A 202 -3.09 -13.93 -1.23
CA MET A 202 -3.78 -13.32 -0.10
C MET A 202 -3.27 -13.86 1.23
N GLU A 203 -3.12 -15.18 1.37
CA GLU A 203 -2.53 -15.81 2.57
C GLU A 203 -1.10 -15.36 2.82
N ARG A 204 -0.26 -15.31 1.78
CA ARG A 204 1.12 -14.80 1.93
C ARG A 204 1.11 -13.34 2.38
N ARG A 205 0.20 -12.53 1.85
CA ARG A 205 0.07 -11.11 2.22
C ARG A 205 -0.42 -10.95 3.66
N SER A 206 -1.43 -11.71 4.08
CA SER A 206 -1.93 -11.65 5.46
C SER A 206 -0.82 -12.04 6.46
N ILE A 207 -0.10 -13.13 6.21
CA ILE A 207 1.02 -13.55 7.06
C ILE A 207 2.11 -12.47 7.11
N THR A 208 2.42 -11.83 5.98
CA THR A 208 3.42 -10.76 5.93
C THR A 208 3.00 -9.55 6.75
N VAL A 209 1.72 -9.15 6.65
CA VAL A 209 1.15 -8.04 7.43
C VAL A 209 1.17 -8.37 8.92
N GLU A 210 0.68 -9.55 9.32
CA GLU A 210 0.69 -10.00 10.71
C GLU A 210 2.11 -10.05 11.31
N MET A 211 3.09 -10.50 10.51
CA MET A 211 4.49 -10.50 10.92
C MET A 211 5.04 -9.09 11.11
N GLU A 212 4.71 -8.16 10.21
CA GLU A 212 5.19 -6.77 10.31
C GLU A 212 4.54 -6.05 11.49
N GLU A 213 3.26 -6.27 11.74
CA GLU A 213 2.54 -5.76 12.92
C GLU A 213 3.17 -6.28 14.22
N LYS A 214 3.41 -7.59 14.34
CA LYS A 214 4.08 -8.17 15.52
C LYS A 214 5.50 -7.64 15.69
N LYS A 215 6.26 -7.46 14.61
CA LYS A 215 7.59 -6.85 14.65
C LYS A 215 7.51 -5.39 15.12
N GLN A 216 6.56 -4.61 14.61
CA GLN A 216 6.35 -3.23 15.00
C GLN A 216 5.96 -3.12 16.48
N GLN A 217 5.05 -3.97 16.95
CA GLN A 217 4.68 -4.06 18.36
C GLN A 217 5.90 -4.37 19.23
N TYR A 218 6.70 -5.36 18.89
CA TYR A 218 7.92 -5.70 19.64
C TYR A 218 8.95 -4.55 19.64
N ARG A 219 9.18 -3.91 18.48
CA ARG A 219 10.07 -2.74 18.38
C ARG A 219 9.58 -1.60 19.26
N SER A 220 8.28 -1.28 19.21
CA SER A 220 7.67 -0.23 20.05
C SER A 220 7.80 -0.55 21.53
N PHE A 221 7.57 -1.80 21.94
CA PHE A 221 7.74 -2.26 23.32
C PHE A 221 9.18 -2.10 23.81
N LYS A 222 10.16 -2.53 23.01
CA LYS A 222 11.59 -2.38 23.33
C LYS A 222 12.00 -0.90 23.42
N LEU A 223 11.54 -0.07 22.48
CA LEU A 223 11.81 1.37 22.49
C LEU A 223 11.22 2.02 23.75
N ASN A 224 9.96 1.72 24.08
CA ASN A 224 9.30 2.22 25.28
C ASN A 224 10.04 1.80 26.56
N GLN A 225 10.53 0.55 26.62
CA GLN A 225 11.32 0.07 27.75
C GLN A 225 12.65 0.82 27.88
N LEU A 226 13.37 1.06 26.78
CA LEU A 226 14.61 1.83 26.76
C LEU A 226 14.37 3.28 27.16
N GLN A 227 13.34 3.92 26.61
CA GLN A 227 12.97 5.30 26.97
C GLN A 227 12.61 5.40 28.45
N ALA A 228 11.86 4.44 29.01
CA ALA A 228 11.55 4.40 30.43
C ALA A 228 12.81 4.27 31.31
N LYS A 229 13.79 3.43 30.90
CA LYS A 229 15.08 3.31 31.59
C LYS A 229 15.89 4.61 31.52
N GLN A 230 16.00 5.21 30.33
CA GLN A 230 16.72 6.48 30.14
C GLN A 230 16.07 7.62 30.92
N GLN A 231 14.75 7.71 30.94
CA GLN A 231 14.01 8.69 31.72
C GLN A 231 14.30 8.52 33.21
N LYS A 232 14.28 7.29 33.75
CA LYS A 232 14.67 7.00 35.15
C LYS A 232 16.11 7.44 35.45
N ILE A 233 17.07 7.11 34.58
CA ILE A 233 18.47 7.51 34.75
C ILE A 233 18.64 9.03 34.74
N LYS A 234 18.05 9.74 33.76
CA LYS A 234 18.07 11.21 33.70
C LYS A 234 17.47 11.81 34.97
N GLU A 235 16.32 11.27 35.38
CA GLU A 235 15.61 11.68 36.59
C GLU A 235 16.40 11.48 37.89
N ASP A 236 17.27 10.48 37.97
CA ASP A 236 18.12 10.21 39.14
C ASP A 236 19.43 10.99 39.09
N ARG A 237 20.05 11.18 37.90
CA ARG A 237 21.17 12.11 37.72
C ARG A 237 20.79 13.53 38.12
N GLU A 238 19.65 14.02 37.65
CA GLU A 238 19.14 15.34 38.05
C GLU A 238 18.91 15.47 39.57
N ARG A 239 18.52 14.37 40.24
CA ARG A 239 18.36 14.37 41.70
C ARG A 239 19.72 14.45 42.40
N LYS A 240 20.70 13.65 41.98
CA LYS A 240 22.06 13.65 42.53
C LYS A 240 22.75 14.99 42.28
N ASN A 241 22.66 15.57 41.09
CA ASN A 241 23.24 16.87 40.78
C ASN A 241 22.66 17.98 41.68
N LEU A 242 21.34 17.98 41.92
CA LEU A 242 20.72 18.93 42.85
C LEU A 242 21.12 18.71 44.32
N GLU A 243 21.55 17.51 44.68
CA GLU A 243 22.02 17.18 46.02
C GLU A 243 23.48 17.59 46.22
N LEU A 244 24.35 17.27 45.25
CA LEU A 244 25.75 17.69 45.24
C LEU A 244 25.86 19.22 45.20
N GLU A 245 25.07 19.89 44.36
CA GLU A 245 25.06 21.36 44.29
C GLU A 245 24.56 21.98 45.60
N LYS A 246 23.64 21.32 46.30
CA LYS A 246 23.22 21.78 47.63
C LYS A 246 24.35 21.61 48.64
N GLN A 247 25.02 20.46 48.65
CA GLN A 247 26.14 20.19 49.56
C GLN A 247 27.31 21.14 49.30
N SER A 248 27.64 21.44 48.05
CA SER A 248 28.72 22.38 47.73
C SER A 248 28.38 23.81 48.16
N LEU A 249 27.11 24.21 48.05
CA LEU A 249 26.66 25.50 48.59
C LEU A 249 26.65 25.53 50.12
N GLU A 250 26.32 24.41 50.79
CA GLU A 250 26.38 24.28 52.25
C GLU A 250 27.82 24.34 52.76
N LYS A 251 28.77 23.63 52.14
CA LYS A 251 30.21 23.75 52.45
C LYS A 251 30.72 25.18 52.26
N LYS A 252 30.38 25.82 51.12
CA LYS A 252 30.74 27.22 50.87
C LYS A 252 30.14 28.19 51.89
N LEU A 253 29.05 27.84 52.56
CA LEU A 253 28.47 28.63 53.63
C LEU A 253 29.24 28.45 54.94
N GLU A 254 29.64 27.22 55.25
CA GLU A 254 30.49 26.90 56.42
C GLU A 254 31.87 27.56 56.30
N ASP A 255 32.49 27.53 55.13
CA ASP A 255 33.81 28.15 54.88
C ASP A 255 33.82 29.68 55.03
N ILE A 256 32.65 30.33 54.93
CA ILE A 256 32.52 31.79 55.03
C ILE A 256 32.56 32.28 56.49
N ASP A 257 32.24 31.43 57.46
CA ASP A 257 32.27 31.82 58.88
C ASP A 257 33.72 31.93 59.43
N VAL A 258 34.75 31.66 58.61
CA VAL A 258 36.15 31.96 58.91
C VAL A 258 36.41 33.46 58.71
N LEU A 259 36.46 34.22 59.81
CA LEU A 259 36.74 35.65 59.79
C LEU A 259 38.15 35.94 59.25
N PRO A 260 38.29 36.77 58.21
CA PRO A 260 39.59 37.19 57.67
C PRO A 260 40.27 38.20 58.60
N TYR A 261 41.61 38.22 58.57
CA TYR A 261 42.47 39.11 59.34
C TYR A 261 42.48 38.90 60.87
N ARG A 262 41.90 37.80 61.37
CA ARG A 262 41.84 37.47 62.80
C ARG A 262 43.23 37.22 63.40
N GLU A 263 44.10 36.53 62.67
CA GLU A 263 45.44 36.16 63.14
C GLU A 263 46.36 37.38 63.20
N GLU A 264 46.24 38.27 62.21
CA GLU A 264 47.01 39.50 62.07
C GLU A 264 46.64 40.53 63.15
N LEU A 265 45.35 40.67 63.48
CA LEU A 265 44.91 41.52 64.58
C LEU A 265 45.40 40.98 65.94
N ALA A 266 45.29 39.67 66.17
CA ALA A 266 45.78 39.05 67.41
C ALA A 266 47.31 39.23 67.57
N LEU A 267 48.05 39.14 66.47
CA LEU A 267 49.50 39.40 66.45
C LEU A 267 49.83 40.86 66.83
N ILE A 268 49.12 41.83 66.24
CA ILE A 268 49.30 43.26 66.54
C ILE A 268 48.95 43.58 68.00
N GLU A 269 47.88 42.97 68.53
CA GLU A 269 47.50 43.14 69.93
C GLU A 269 48.54 42.57 70.91
N ASN A 270 49.11 41.40 70.58
CA ASN A 270 50.20 40.81 71.36
C ASN A 270 51.45 41.71 71.36
N MET A 271 51.80 42.31 70.21
CA MET A 271 52.91 43.28 70.11
C MET A 271 52.64 44.56 70.90
N LEU A 272 51.42 45.12 70.80
CA LEU A 272 51.02 46.30 71.58
C LEU A 272 51.06 46.02 73.09
N ALA A 273 50.60 44.85 73.53
CA ALA A 273 50.65 44.45 74.93
C ALA A 273 52.10 44.33 75.45
N TYR A 274 53.01 43.80 74.63
CA TYR A 274 54.42 43.73 74.97
C TYR A 274 55.09 45.11 75.05
N LEU A 275 54.86 45.98 74.07
CA LEU A 275 55.43 47.34 74.10
C LEU A 275 54.88 48.17 75.28
N LYS A 276 53.60 48.00 75.64
CA LYS A 276 53.02 48.63 76.83
C LYS A 276 53.68 48.15 78.12
N LYS A 277 53.94 46.85 78.26
CA LYS A 277 54.70 46.30 79.40
C LYS A 277 56.10 46.89 79.49
N LEU A 278 56.82 47.00 78.37
CA LEU A 278 58.15 47.63 78.33
C LEU A 278 58.12 49.12 78.71
N GLN A 279 57.07 49.84 78.32
CA GLN A 279 56.88 51.24 78.68
C GLN A 279 56.61 51.42 80.18
N GLU A 280 55.87 50.50 80.79
CA GLU A 280 55.63 50.47 82.25
C GLU A 280 56.91 50.11 83.02
N GLU A 281 57.70 49.16 82.53
CA GLU A 281 59.00 48.79 83.13
C GLU A 281 60.00 49.95 83.09
N PHE A 282 60.05 50.73 81.99
CA PHE A 282 60.89 51.93 81.91
C PHE A 282 60.49 53.02 82.92
N LYS A 283 59.17 53.25 83.07
CA LYS A 283 58.63 54.20 84.06
C LYS A 283 58.93 53.76 85.50
N LEU A 284 58.98 52.45 85.76
CA LEU A 284 59.33 51.87 87.06
C LEU A 284 60.84 51.93 87.37
N GLU A 285 61.71 51.84 86.35
CA GLU A 285 63.17 51.93 86.51
C GLU A 285 63.70 53.37 86.70
N GLU A 286 63.03 54.40 86.17
CA GLU A 286 63.38 55.81 86.46
C GLU A 286 63.10 56.18 87.92
N SER A 287 62.16 55.52 88.58
CA SER A 287 61.83 55.73 90.00
C SER A 287 62.77 55.05 91.03
N LYS A 288 63.75 54.22 90.63
CA LYS A 288 64.55 53.39 91.57
C LYS A 288 66.08 53.68 91.62
N LYS A 289 66.57 54.81 91.10
CA LYS A 289 68.00 55.22 91.18
C LYS A 289 68.27 56.40 92.12
N GLN A 290 67.89 56.27 93.40
CA GLN A 290 68.50 56.98 94.52
C GLN A 290 68.54 56.01 95.72
N GLN A 291 69.71 55.89 96.37
CA GLN A 291 70.02 55.11 97.59
C GLN A 291 70.69 53.72 97.41
N ASN A 292 72.02 53.77 97.54
CA ASN A 292 72.93 52.93 98.36
C ASN A 292 72.98 51.41 98.13
N ALA A 293 74.06 50.80 97.63
CA ALA A 293 75.47 50.76 98.07
C ALA A 293 75.72 49.94 99.36
N ALA A 294 76.56 48.88 99.19
CA ALA A 294 77.35 48.11 100.17
C ALA A 294 76.71 46.88 100.87
N LYS A 295 77.11 45.66 100.43
CA LYS A 295 78.12 44.81 101.10
C LYS A 295 78.35 43.48 100.34
N LYS A 296 79.61 43.03 100.37
CA LYS A 296 80.15 41.78 99.81
C LYS A 296 79.98 40.62 100.81
N ILE A 297 80.09 39.36 100.34
CA ILE A 297 81.13 38.35 100.69
C ILE A 297 80.71 36.92 100.20
N ASN A 298 81.66 36.27 99.48
CA ASN A 298 82.02 34.84 99.26
C ASN A 298 80.91 33.76 99.05
N GLY A 299 81.06 32.69 98.25
CA GLY A 299 82.16 32.07 97.49
C GLY A 299 81.66 30.72 96.87
N GLU A 300 82.52 30.06 96.07
CA GLU A 300 82.38 28.72 95.39
C GLU A 300 81.35 28.61 94.23
N VAL A 301 81.69 28.38 92.94
CA VAL A 301 82.55 27.39 92.22
C VAL A 301 82.04 25.96 92.47
N GLU A 302 81.52 25.17 91.53
CA GLU A 302 82.08 24.64 90.26
C GLU A 302 80.90 23.98 89.47
N THR A 303 80.61 24.34 88.21
CA THR A 303 81.06 23.77 86.91
C THR A 303 80.31 22.55 86.38
N ASN A 304 80.30 22.53 85.03
CA ASN A 304 80.11 21.42 84.08
C ASN A 304 78.72 21.30 83.48
N GLU A 305 78.55 21.22 82.16
CA GLU A 305 79.45 21.22 80.99
C GLU A 305 78.47 21.38 79.78
N ASN A 306 78.70 22.32 78.85
CA ASN A 306 79.30 22.08 77.53
C ASN A 306 78.59 20.96 76.73
N LYS A 307 78.17 21.07 75.46
CA LYS A 307 78.39 21.96 74.32
C LYS A 307 77.17 21.71 73.40
N ASP A 308 76.49 22.69 72.82
CA ASP A 308 76.94 23.68 71.84
C ASP A 308 77.38 23.10 70.48
N ASP A 309 77.04 23.89 69.47
CA ASP A 309 77.56 23.94 68.12
C ASP A 309 76.91 23.13 66.99
N ASN A 310 76.74 23.67 65.79
CA ASN A 310 76.48 25.04 65.35
C ASN A 310 76.22 24.99 63.85
N LYS A 311 75.57 26.05 63.38
CA LYS A 311 75.24 26.35 62.00
C LYS A 311 76.47 26.64 61.12
N THR A 312 76.31 26.17 59.89
CA THR A 312 76.59 26.76 58.58
C THR A 312 77.20 28.17 58.42
N LYS A 313 78.21 28.20 57.54
CA LYS A 313 78.46 29.06 56.34
C LYS A 313 79.01 30.50 56.47
N ASN A 314 80.26 30.60 56.01
CA ASN A 314 80.87 31.42 54.94
C ASN A 314 80.89 32.96 54.93
N GLU A 315 82.15 33.42 54.74
CA GLU A 315 82.67 34.46 53.82
C GLU A 315 82.86 35.92 54.32
N ASN A 316 84.10 36.22 54.73
CA ASN A 316 85.05 37.26 54.24
C ASN A 316 84.47 38.49 53.48
N ASN A 317 84.90 39.76 53.65
CA ASN A 317 86.23 40.29 53.97
C ASN A 317 86.19 41.81 54.31
N ASN A 318 87.11 42.24 55.20
CA ASN A 318 87.86 43.51 55.28
C ASN A 318 87.24 44.92 55.58
N LYS A 319 87.56 45.35 56.82
CA LYS A 319 88.43 46.51 57.24
C LYS A 319 87.93 47.98 57.34
N LYS A 320 88.39 48.56 58.47
CA LYS A 320 88.51 49.96 58.96
C LYS A 320 87.22 50.59 59.56
N ALA A 321 87.24 51.44 60.59
CA ALA A 321 87.96 51.57 61.87
C ALA A 321 87.37 52.83 62.58
N LYS A 322 87.09 52.74 63.89
CA LYS A 322 87.02 53.82 64.92
C LYS A 322 86.04 55.01 64.74
N SER A 323 85.08 55.15 65.67
CA SER A 323 85.21 55.98 66.90
C SER A 323 83.95 55.89 67.80
N LYS A 324 84.17 55.99 69.13
CA LYS A 324 83.20 56.06 70.27
C LYS A 324 82.57 57.46 70.29
N LYS A 325 81.39 57.80 70.86
CA LYS A 325 80.59 57.40 72.05
C LYS A 325 79.25 58.18 71.88
N ASP A 326 78.06 57.64 72.16
CA ASP A 326 77.36 57.80 73.45
C ASP A 326 76.26 56.72 73.58
N LYS A 327 76.15 56.11 74.77
CA LYS A 327 75.25 54.95 75.01
C LYS A 327 73.87 55.41 75.49
N GLN A 328 72.87 55.38 74.61
CA GLN A 328 71.46 55.27 74.99
C GLN A 328 71.21 53.90 75.66
N LYS A 329 70.29 53.84 76.64
CA LYS A 329 69.92 52.58 77.32
C LYS A 329 69.13 51.70 76.33
N THR A 330 69.72 50.61 75.88
CA THR A 330 69.08 49.60 75.02
C THR A 330 68.53 48.45 75.87
N PHE A 331 67.33 47.96 75.59
CA PHE A 331 66.77 46.72 76.17
C PHE A 331 66.93 45.54 75.21
N LYS A 332 66.93 44.31 75.75
CA LYS A 332 67.02 43.08 74.94
C LYS A 332 65.62 42.60 74.57
N LEU A 333 65.34 42.56 73.27
CA LEU A 333 64.14 41.94 72.71
C LEU A 333 64.34 40.42 72.57
N ASP A 334 63.34 39.63 72.94
CA ASP A 334 63.33 38.19 72.71
C ASP A 334 63.16 37.86 71.21
N MET A 335 63.75 36.76 70.76
CA MET A 335 63.82 36.37 69.34
C MET A 335 62.43 36.12 68.74
N ASN A 336 61.49 35.59 69.53
CA ASN A 336 60.09 35.40 69.12
C ASN A 336 59.39 36.74 68.85
N ILE A 337 59.68 37.74 69.67
CA ILE A 337 59.08 39.08 69.56
C ILE A 337 59.65 39.80 68.34
N LEU A 338 60.96 39.65 68.10
CA LEU A 338 61.60 40.14 66.89
C LEU A 338 60.96 39.56 65.63
N CYS A 339 60.65 38.26 65.63
CA CYS A 339 59.90 37.61 64.54
C CYS A 339 58.50 38.20 64.35
N TYR A 340 57.80 38.57 65.43
CA TYR A 340 56.48 39.23 65.32
C TYR A 340 56.57 40.61 64.67
N PHE A 341 57.58 41.41 65.00
CA PHE A 341 57.84 42.72 64.38
C PHE A 341 58.19 42.59 62.89
N VAL A 342 59.02 41.60 62.54
CA VAL A 342 59.34 41.29 61.13
C VAL A 342 58.10 40.85 60.36
N THR A 343 57.28 39.98 60.96
CA THR A 343 56.03 39.48 60.34
C THR A 343 55.01 40.59 60.14
N ALA A 344 54.92 41.54 61.08
CA ALA A 344 54.08 42.72 60.93
C ALA A 344 54.73 43.83 60.09
N GLY A 345 55.97 43.68 59.63
CA GLY A 345 56.69 44.66 58.83
C GLY A 345 56.90 46.01 59.53
N ILE A 346 57.15 46.00 60.84
CA ILE A 346 57.49 47.17 61.65
C ILE A 346 58.89 46.95 62.24
N ASN A 347 59.75 47.96 62.19
CA ASN A 347 61.07 47.85 62.79
C ASN A 347 60.95 47.78 64.32
N PRO A 348 61.63 46.82 64.98
CA PRO A 348 61.61 46.70 66.43
C PRO A 348 62.23 47.96 67.07
N PRO A 349 61.69 48.46 68.19
CA PRO A 349 62.29 49.60 68.88
C PRO A 349 63.63 49.18 69.50
N VAL A 350 64.70 49.87 69.16
CA VAL A 350 66.07 49.56 69.62
C VAL A 350 66.41 50.33 70.91
N SER A 351 65.69 51.41 71.17
CA SER A 351 65.81 52.27 72.34
C SER A 351 64.44 52.59 72.95
N PHE A 352 64.42 53.02 74.22
CA PHE A 352 63.17 53.39 74.90
C PHE A 352 62.48 54.60 74.26
N ASP A 353 63.23 55.50 73.62
CA ASP A 353 62.70 56.68 72.93
C ASP A 353 61.88 56.30 71.67
N GLU A 354 62.14 55.13 71.09
CA GLU A 354 61.47 54.65 69.86
C GLU A 354 60.17 53.87 70.14
N ILE A 355 59.89 53.56 71.41
CA ILE A 355 58.73 52.74 71.80
C ILE A 355 57.42 53.44 71.42
N ASP A 356 57.28 54.74 71.71
CA ASP A 356 56.05 55.48 71.43
C ASP A 356 55.76 55.61 69.92
N SER A 357 56.81 55.81 69.11
CA SER A 357 56.68 55.81 67.65
C SER A 357 56.32 54.42 67.10
N CYS A 358 56.84 53.36 67.70
CA CYS A 358 56.52 51.98 67.31
C CYS A 358 55.07 51.61 67.67
N ILE A 359 54.58 52.07 68.83
CA ILE A 359 53.18 51.93 69.26
C ILE A 359 52.24 52.64 68.30
N GLN A 360 52.54 53.87 67.87
CA GLN A 360 51.73 54.59 66.88
C GLN A 360 51.62 53.84 65.55
N LYS A 361 52.74 53.31 65.02
CA LYS A 361 52.74 52.51 63.78
C LYS A 361 51.96 51.20 63.91
N LEU A 362 52.01 50.56 65.09
CA LEU A 362 51.19 49.37 65.37
C LEU A 362 49.70 49.70 65.45
N HIS A 363 49.33 50.86 66.01
CA HIS A 363 47.95 51.34 66.02
C HIS A 363 47.44 51.65 64.60
N GLU A 364 48.21 52.35 63.77
CA GLU A 364 47.84 52.60 62.37
C GLU A 364 47.64 51.28 61.58
N LYS A 365 48.51 50.29 61.78
CA LYS A 365 48.31 48.96 61.16
C LYS A 365 47.10 48.24 61.73
N LYS A 366 46.85 48.34 63.04
CA LYS A 366 45.64 47.79 63.67
C LYS A 366 44.39 48.37 63.01
N ASP A 367 44.31 49.69 62.88
CA ASP A 367 43.16 50.38 62.27
C ASP A 367 42.99 49.99 60.79
N MET A 368 44.09 49.84 60.04
CA MET A 368 44.05 49.35 58.67
C MET A 368 43.50 47.91 58.58
N TYR A 369 43.93 47.01 59.46
CA TYR A 369 43.42 45.64 59.49
C TYR A 369 41.98 45.56 60.03
N GLU A 370 41.57 46.45 60.93
CA GLU A 370 40.19 46.58 61.39
C GLU A 370 39.26 47.10 60.28
N GLN A 371 39.67 48.11 59.52
CA GLN A 371 38.91 48.58 58.35
C GLN A 371 38.79 47.48 57.28
N LYS A 372 39.89 46.79 56.95
CA LYS A 372 39.87 45.65 56.01
C LYS A 372 39.02 44.49 56.53
N ARG A 373 39.03 44.24 57.85
CA ARG A 373 38.15 43.26 58.49
C ARG A 373 36.69 43.67 58.31
N ASP A 374 36.33 44.91 58.62
CA ASP A 374 34.94 45.37 58.58
C ASP A 374 34.38 45.41 57.14
N GLU A 375 35.18 45.80 56.15
CA GLU A 375 34.84 45.69 54.73
C GLU A 375 34.68 44.22 54.30
N SER A 376 35.57 43.35 54.76
CA SER A 376 35.50 41.92 54.46
C SER A 376 34.32 41.24 55.16
N VAL A 377 33.95 41.65 56.37
CA VAL A 377 32.75 41.20 57.10
C VAL A 377 31.48 41.58 56.33
N LYS A 378 31.36 42.82 55.83
CA LYS A 378 30.24 43.23 54.97
C LYS A 378 30.15 42.41 53.68
N ASN A 379 31.30 42.13 53.05
CA ASN A 379 31.37 41.27 51.86
C ASN A 379 31.05 39.79 52.17
N VAL A 380 31.41 39.32 53.36
CA VAL A 380 31.08 37.98 53.88
C VAL A 380 29.59 37.87 54.17
N GLU A 381 28.97 38.85 54.81
CA GLU A 381 27.55 38.89 55.13
C GLU A 381 26.67 38.89 53.87
N THR A 382 26.98 39.75 52.90
CA THR A 382 26.29 39.77 51.60
C THR A 382 26.44 38.44 50.86
N ARG A 383 27.63 37.83 50.87
CA ARG A 383 27.88 36.50 50.29
C ARG A 383 27.15 35.38 51.05
N ARG A 384 27.01 35.49 52.37
CA ARG A 384 26.25 34.57 53.25
C ARG A 384 24.76 34.63 52.92
N GLU A 385 24.20 35.82 52.80
CA GLU A 385 22.81 36.02 52.39
C GLU A 385 22.54 35.47 50.99
N ASP A 386 23.43 35.72 50.03
CA ASP A 386 23.34 35.18 48.68
C ASP A 386 23.36 33.64 48.65
N LEU A 387 24.27 33.02 49.40
CA LEU A 387 24.39 31.57 49.47
C LEU A 387 23.21 30.94 50.20
N THR A 388 22.74 31.53 51.31
CA THR A 388 21.55 31.05 52.00
C THR A 388 20.30 31.16 51.12
N ASN A 389 20.16 32.23 50.33
CA ASN A 389 19.10 32.38 49.33
C ASN A 389 19.20 31.33 48.21
N LYS A 390 20.41 31.06 47.70
CA LYS A 390 20.67 29.99 46.72
C LYS A 390 20.31 28.61 47.28
N ILE A 391 20.69 28.29 48.54
CA ILE A 391 20.33 27.04 49.22
C ILE A 391 18.81 26.92 49.40
N LYS A 392 18.13 27.97 49.87
CA LYS A 392 16.65 28.03 49.98
C LYS A 392 15.99 27.79 48.62
N GLY A 393 16.51 28.41 47.56
CA GLY A 393 16.04 28.21 46.19
C GLY A 393 16.18 26.76 45.70
N LYS A 394 17.33 26.12 45.95
CA LYS A 394 17.57 24.71 45.58
C LYS A 394 16.72 23.75 46.43
N LYS A 395 16.51 24.02 47.73
CA LYS A 395 15.57 23.27 48.60
C LYS A 395 14.13 23.35 48.06
N LYS A 396 13.66 24.53 47.64
CA LYS A 396 12.34 24.72 46.98
C LYS A 396 12.26 23.94 45.66
N LYS A 397 13.29 23.96 44.81
CA LYS A 397 13.36 23.17 43.56
C LYS A 397 13.31 21.66 43.81
N LYS A 398 14.06 21.14 44.80
CA LYS A 398 14.03 19.71 45.20
C LYS A 398 12.64 19.29 45.70
N LYS A 399 11.98 20.12 46.52
CA LYS A 399 10.60 19.88 46.99
C LYS A 399 9.58 19.86 45.83
N LYS A 400 9.66 20.82 44.89
CA LYS A 400 8.79 20.86 43.70
C LYS A 400 8.98 19.59 42.82
N LYS A 401 10.22 19.15 42.56
CA LYS A 401 10.49 17.90 41.83
C LYS A 401 9.97 16.66 42.55
N LYS A 402 10.11 16.56 43.88
CA LYS A 402 9.52 15.45 44.68
C LYS A 402 7.98 15.43 44.60
N LYS A 403 7.31 16.59 44.71
CA LYS A 403 5.84 16.68 44.55
C LYS A 403 5.39 16.28 43.15
N LYS A 404 6.07 16.73 42.09
CA LYS A 404 5.78 16.31 40.70
C LYS A 404 5.91 14.79 40.52
N LYS A 405 6.95 14.16 41.08
CA LYS A 405 7.10 12.69 41.03
C LYS A 405 6.00 11.94 41.80
N LYS A 406 5.59 12.44 42.98
CA LYS A 406 4.46 11.84 43.73
C LYS A 406 3.13 11.97 42.96
N LYS A 407 2.86 13.12 42.33
CA LYS A 407 1.67 13.30 41.48
C LYS A 407 1.69 12.35 40.27
N LYS A 408 2.83 12.23 39.57
CA LYS A 408 2.98 11.26 38.47
C LYS A 408 2.69 9.82 38.92
N LYS A 409 3.25 9.39 40.07
CA LYS A 409 2.98 8.05 40.62
C LYS A 409 1.50 7.83 40.98
N LYS A 410 0.84 8.82 41.60
CA LYS A 410 -0.60 8.73 41.92
C LYS A 410 -1.46 8.63 40.65
N ASN A 411 -1.17 9.44 39.63
CA ASN A 411 -1.92 9.38 38.37
C ASN A 411 -1.75 8.03 37.67
N ILE A 412 -0.55 7.44 37.70
CA ILE A 412 -0.31 6.09 37.17
C ILE A 412 -1.14 5.04 37.94
N TYR A 413 -1.19 5.13 39.27
CA TYR A 413 -1.97 4.19 40.08
C TYR A 413 -3.48 4.31 39.85
N ILE A 414 -4.01 5.54 39.74
CA ILE A 414 -5.41 5.79 39.41
C ILE A 414 -5.75 5.22 38.03
N TYR A 415 -4.87 5.42 37.03
CA TYR A 415 -5.06 4.89 35.69
C TYR A 415 -5.05 3.37 35.67
N MET A 416 -4.13 2.72 36.39
CA MET A 416 -4.11 1.25 36.50
C MET A 416 -5.36 0.71 37.21
N MET A 417 -5.84 1.37 38.26
CA MET A 417 -7.09 0.99 38.93
C MET A 417 -8.32 1.13 38.02
N HIS A 418 -8.38 2.19 37.20
CA HIS A 418 -9.47 2.38 36.23
C HIS A 418 -9.45 1.31 35.13
N VAL A 419 -8.27 0.96 34.61
CA VAL A 419 -8.12 -0.10 33.61
C VAL A 419 -8.50 -1.46 34.19
N VAL A 420 -8.12 -1.76 35.44
CA VAL A 420 -8.54 -3.00 36.11
C VAL A 420 -10.05 -3.01 36.33
N TYR A 421 -10.66 -1.91 36.77
CA TYR A 421 -12.11 -1.82 36.93
C TYR A 421 -12.87 -2.05 35.61
N LEU A 422 -12.39 -1.48 34.49
CA LEU A 422 -12.95 -1.68 33.15
C LEU A 422 -12.71 -3.08 32.56
N LEU A 423 -11.80 -3.88 33.12
CA LEU A 423 -11.57 -5.27 32.71
C LEU A 423 -12.40 -6.27 33.52
N PHE A 424 -12.92 -5.85 34.69
CA PHE A 424 -13.72 -6.68 35.60
C PHE A 424 -15.22 -6.32 35.60
N ALA A 425 -15.58 -5.14 35.12
CA ALA A 425 -16.94 -4.76 34.74
C ALA A 425 -17.20 -5.15 33.28
#